data_AF-A0A1H5AX88-F1
#
_entry.id   AF-A0A1H5AX88-F1
#
_cell.length_a   1.000
_cell.length_b   1.000
_cell.length_c   1.000
_cell.angle_alpha   90.00
_cell.angle_beta   90.00
_cell.angle_gamma   90.00
#
_symmetry.space_group_name_H-M   'P 1'
#
loop_
_entity.id
_entity.type
_entity.pdbx_description
1 polymer ?
#
loop_
_entity_poly.entity_id
_entity_poly.type
_entity_poly.pdbx_seq_one_letter_code
_entity_poly.pdbx_strand_id
1 'polypeptide(L)'
;MPHITKFRKAFKIDKKANLIESAVAIESCAKADKILNDYLGEIEPKNNNEGFRIHSLLNLTGRVYEHVQGMLVAISTGSPASAEALARVVVEGSINIMYLAEIGNSGTLIKFFQSWLNEHNRKLNEWKQKILDGADAEKISTMIEERRKVITILDEFVNEIETQCSVDISNPETDWPKSLYKRFETLGRETDYYESYHRLSGASHITGEDTLMWLMFMHASPEHKIKAGKEAWAYSIMMTRIASMFFVDTAFSCVKAYGRENNKDLYQCKLELQLAVRKISRQAGVPLSESP
;
A
#
# COMPACT_ATOMS: atom_id res chain seq x y z
N MET A 1 -18.59 -0.68 17.47
CA MET A 1 -17.34 -0.87 16.70
C MET A 1 -16.88 -2.32 16.84
N PRO A 2 -17.51 -3.25 16.10
CA PRO A 2 -17.22 -4.68 16.19
C PRO A 2 -15.81 -5.03 15.71
N HIS A 3 -15.24 -4.26 14.79
CA HIS A 3 -13.92 -4.55 14.22
C HIS A 3 -12.77 -4.17 15.16
N ILE A 4 -12.93 -3.14 16.00
CA ILE A 4 -11.92 -2.76 17.02
C ILE A 4 -11.66 -3.90 18.01
N THR A 5 -12.71 -4.57 18.50
CA THR A 5 -12.54 -5.70 19.44
C THR A 5 -11.82 -6.87 18.76
N LYS A 6 -12.16 -7.17 17.50
CA LYS A 6 -11.47 -8.20 16.71
C LYS A 6 -10.00 -7.84 16.48
N PHE A 7 -9.73 -6.59 16.10
CA PHE A 7 -8.39 -6.05 15.88
C PHE A 7 -7.52 -6.16 17.13
N ARG A 8 -8.04 -5.67 18.27
CA ARG A 8 -7.36 -5.75 19.57
C ARG A 8 -7.00 -7.19 19.93
N LYS A 9 -7.94 -8.13 19.75
CA LYS A 9 -7.74 -9.56 20.02
C LYS A 9 -6.69 -10.18 19.09
N ALA A 10 -6.78 -9.90 17.79
CA ALA A 10 -5.88 -10.46 16.77
C ALA A 10 -4.42 -10.07 17.01
N PHE A 11 -4.18 -8.80 17.35
CA PHE A 11 -2.82 -8.27 17.56
C PHE A 11 -2.38 -8.25 19.03
N LYS A 12 -3.16 -8.88 19.92
CA LYS A 12 -2.85 -8.98 21.36
C LYS A 12 -2.54 -7.63 22.02
N ILE A 13 -3.22 -6.57 21.57
CA ILE A 13 -3.04 -5.22 22.10
C ILE A 13 -3.62 -5.15 23.52
N ASP A 14 -2.89 -4.56 24.46
CA ASP A 14 -3.30 -4.37 25.86
C ASP A 14 -4.73 -3.80 25.93
N LYS A 15 -5.60 -4.38 26.76
CA LYS A 15 -6.99 -3.93 26.98
C LYS A 15 -7.11 -2.47 27.46
N LYS A 16 -6.05 -1.93 28.07
CA LYS A 16 -5.97 -0.54 28.53
C LYS A 16 -5.48 0.42 27.44
N ALA A 17 -4.88 -0.07 26.36
CA ALA A 17 -4.44 0.79 25.26
C ALA A 17 -5.64 1.52 24.65
N ASN A 18 -5.50 2.84 24.48
CA ASN A 18 -6.52 3.68 23.86
C ASN A 18 -6.40 3.59 22.33
N LEU A 19 -7.42 3.06 21.67
CA LEU A 19 -7.46 2.90 20.22
C LEU A 19 -8.28 3.99 19.52
N ILE A 20 -8.70 5.04 20.24
CA ILE A 20 -9.63 6.04 19.70
C ILE A 20 -9.06 6.76 18.46
N GLU A 21 -7.75 6.96 18.40
CA GLU A 21 -7.09 7.66 17.29
C GLU A 21 -7.09 6.83 16.00
N SER A 22 -7.04 5.50 16.13
CA SER A 22 -7.06 4.54 15.01
C SER A 22 -8.44 3.93 14.76
N ALA A 23 -9.41 4.16 15.64
CA ALA A 23 -10.73 3.52 15.64
C ALA A 23 -11.44 3.61 14.29
N VAL A 24 -11.54 4.83 13.73
CA VAL A 24 -12.21 5.07 12.44
C VAL A 24 -11.53 4.32 11.31
N ALA A 25 -10.19 4.31 11.29
CA ALA A 25 -9.42 3.61 10.26
C ALA A 25 -9.52 2.08 10.37
N ILE A 26 -9.46 1.55 11.61
CA ILE A 26 -9.67 0.11 11.86
C ILE A 26 -11.04 -0.33 11.34
N GLU A 27 -12.11 0.39 11.69
CA GLU A 27 -13.47 0.04 11.27
C GLU A 27 -13.65 0.17 9.75
N SER A 28 -13.22 1.29 9.18
CA SER A 28 -13.37 1.57 7.74
C SER A 28 -12.63 0.56 6.87
N CYS A 29 -11.36 0.28 7.19
CA CYS A 29 -10.56 -0.67 6.42
C CYS A 29 -11.01 -2.11 6.61
N ALA A 30 -11.35 -2.53 7.83
CA ALA A 30 -11.85 -3.89 8.05
C ALA A 30 -13.20 -4.14 7.36
N LYS A 31 -14.06 -3.12 7.31
CA LYS A 31 -15.31 -3.20 6.57
C LYS A 31 -15.07 -3.23 5.06
N ALA A 32 -14.17 -2.40 4.53
CA ALA A 32 -13.83 -2.37 3.12
C ALA A 32 -13.19 -3.69 2.65
N ASP A 33 -12.26 -4.24 3.42
CA ASP A 33 -11.66 -5.55 3.19
C ASP A 33 -12.71 -6.66 3.16
N LYS A 34 -13.63 -6.67 4.14
CA LYS A 34 -14.73 -7.65 4.15
C LYS A 34 -15.62 -7.54 2.91
N ILE A 35 -16.05 -6.33 2.54
CA ILE A 35 -16.91 -6.11 1.36
C ILE A 35 -16.21 -6.60 0.09
N LEU A 36 -14.93 -6.28 -0.08
CA LEU A 36 -14.16 -6.72 -1.23
C LEU A 36 -14.06 -8.24 -1.30
N ASN A 37 -13.65 -8.88 -0.20
CA ASN A 37 -13.44 -10.34 -0.18
C ASN A 37 -14.76 -11.10 -0.35
N ASP A 38 -15.82 -10.66 0.31
CA ASP A 38 -17.15 -11.27 0.15
C ASP A 38 -17.61 -11.12 -1.31
N TYR A 39 -17.50 -9.93 -1.91
CA TYR A 39 -18.01 -9.69 -3.28
C TYR A 39 -17.18 -10.40 -4.35
N LEU A 40 -15.84 -10.22 -4.37
CA LEU A 40 -14.99 -10.87 -5.37
C LEU A 40 -14.92 -12.39 -5.16
N GLY A 41 -14.98 -12.86 -3.92
CA GLY A 41 -14.91 -14.29 -3.59
C GLY A 41 -16.15 -15.09 -3.98
N GLU A 42 -17.29 -14.42 -4.18
CA GLU A 42 -18.54 -15.04 -4.65
C GLU A 42 -18.66 -15.08 -6.19
N ILE A 43 -17.77 -14.40 -6.92
CA ILE A 43 -17.81 -14.39 -8.38
C ILE A 43 -17.27 -15.72 -8.91
N GLU A 44 -18.13 -16.49 -9.58
CA GLU A 44 -17.70 -17.63 -10.39
C GLU A 44 -17.07 -17.11 -11.69
N PRO A 45 -15.76 -17.34 -11.94
CA PRO A 45 -15.13 -16.83 -13.14
C PRO A 45 -15.64 -17.54 -14.39
N LYS A 46 -15.89 -16.79 -15.47
CA LYS A 46 -16.38 -17.35 -16.74
C LYS A 46 -15.30 -18.15 -17.48
N ASN A 47 -14.04 -17.85 -17.22
CA ASN A 47 -12.88 -18.48 -17.85
C ASN A 47 -11.62 -18.30 -16.99
N ASN A 48 -10.52 -18.95 -17.39
CA ASN A 48 -9.22 -18.88 -16.70
C ASN A 48 -8.68 -17.45 -16.60
N ASN A 49 -8.90 -16.62 -17.62
CA ASN A 49 -8.42 -15.25 -17.68
C ASN A 49 -9.08 -14.38 -16.60
N GLU A 50 -10.40 -14.43 -16.49
CA GLU A 50 -11.14 -13.75 -15.43
C GLU A 50 -10.79 -14.32 -14.04
N GLY A 51 -10.65 -15.64 -13.93
CA GLY A 51 -10.29 -16.31 -12.67
C GLY A 51 -8.90 -15.89 -12.18
N PHE A 52 -7.91 -15.85 -13.06
CA PHE A 52 -6.56 -15.38 -12.76
C PHE A 52 -6.59 -13.94 -12.24
N ARG A 53 -7.37 -13.06 -12.90
CA ARG A 53 -7.47 -11.65 -12.50
C ARG A 53 -8.14 -11.49 -11.13
N ILE A 54 -9.26 -12.16 -10.88
CA ILE A 54 -9.98 -12.11 -9.59
C ILE A 54 -9.07 -12.59 -8.46
N HIS A 55 -8.47 -13.77 -8.60
CA HIS A 55 -7.62 -14.35 -7.55
C HIS A 55 -6.37 -13.51 -7.29
N SER A 56 -5.79 -12.91 -8.33
CA SER A 56 -4.64 -12.03 -8.16
C SER A 56 -5.01 -10.74 -7.42
N LEU A 57 -6.15 -10.13 -7.75
CA LEU A 57 -6.63 -8.95 -7.02
C LEU A 57 -6.94 -9.28 -5.55
N LEU A 58 -7.59 -10.41 -5.27
CA LEU A 58 -7.83 -10.88 -3.89
C LEU A 58 -6.51 -11.09 -3.13
N ASN A 59 -5.51 -11.71 -3.75
CA ASN A 59 -4.21 -11.94 -3.12
C ASN A 59 -3.48 -10.62 -2.83
N LEU A 60 -3.37 -9.74 -3.83
CA LEU A 60 -2.66 -8.47 -3.71
C LEU A 60 -3.35 -7.54 -2.70
N THR A 61 -4.68 -7.48 -2.71
CA THR A 61 -5.44 -6.67 -1.73
C THR A 61 -5.30 -7.21 -0.32
N GLY A 62 -5.33 -8.54 -0.14
CA GLY A 62 -5.04 -9.16 1.15
C GLY A 62 -3.68 -8.75 1.70
N ARG A 63 -2.64 -8.73 0.84
CA ARG A 63 -1.31 -8.25 1.23
C ARG A 63 -1.29 -6.77 1.62
N VAL A 64 -2.00 -5.90 0.89
CA VAL A 64 -2.11 -4.49 1.28
C VAL A 64 -2.88 -4.33 2.59
N TYR A 65 -3.90 -5.14 2.83
CA TYR A 65 -4.65 -5.12 4.08
C TYR A 65 -3.80 -5.55 5.28
N GLU A 66 -2.89 -6.52 5.12
CA GLU A 66 -1.89 -6.85 6.15
C GLU A 66 -1.01 -5.63 6.48
N HIS A 67 -0.59 -4.85 5.47
CA HIS A 67 0.16 -3.62 5.67
C HIS A 67 -0.68 -2.53 6.36
N VAL A 68 -1.97 -2.41 6.04
CA VAL A 68 -2.91 -1.54 6.77
C VAL A 68 -3.00 -1.94 8.24
N GLN A 69 -3.13 -3.24 8.51
CA GLN A 69 -3.18 -3.74 9.88
C GLN A 69 -1.89 -3.44 10.64
N GLY A 70 -0.73 -3.70 10.04
CA GLY A 70 0.58 -3.38 10.62
C GLY A 70 0.74 -1.89 10.91
N MET A 71 0.33 -1.03 9.96
CA MET A 71 0.32 0.43 10.13
C MET A 71 -0.53 0.84 11.34
N LEU A 72 -1.75 0.29 11.44
CA LEU A 72 -2.68 0.59 12.51
C LEU A 72 -2.22 0.06 13.86
N VAL A 73 -1.52 -1.08 13.90
CA VAL A 73 -0.87 -1.59 15.11
C VAL A 73 0.22 -0.62 15.54
N ALA A 74 1.13 -0.25 14.63
CA ALA A 74 2.27 0.62 14.93
C ALA A 74 1.82 1.96 15.54
N ILE A 75 0.84 2.64 14.94
CA ILE A 75 0.32 3.90 15.50
C ILE A 75 -0.41 3.68 16.84
N SER A 76 -1.17 2.58 16.98
CA SER A 76 -1.89 2.25 18.21
C SER A 76 -0.99 1.89 19.39
N THR A 77 0.25 1.43 19.11
CA THR A 77 1.21 0.96 20.12
C THR A 77 2.34 1.94 20.38
N GLY A 78 2.29 3.17 19.85
CA GLY A 78 3.30 4.17 20.18
C GLY A 78 4.41 4.35 19.14
N SER A 79 4.25 3.87 17.90
CA SER A 79 5.32 3.81 16.88
C SER A 79 4.97 4.59 15.59
N PRO A 80 4.92 5.93 15.65
CA PRO A 80 4.48 6.77 14.53
C PRO A 80 5.35 6.65 13.29
N ALA A 81 6.68 6.66 13.43
CA ALA A 81 7.60 6.54 12.29
C ALA A 81 7.41 5.20 11.53
N SER A 82 7.21 4.10 12.26
CA SER A 82 6.90 2.80 11.65
C SER A 82 5.52 2.81 10.97
N ALA A 83 4.55 3.50 11.56
CA ALA A 83 3.23 3.67 10.95
C ALA A 83 3.32 4.47 9.65
N GLU A 84 4.13 5.52 9.56
CA GLU A 84 4.35 6.31 8.34
C GLU A 84 5.05 5.50 7.25
N ALA A 85 6.08 4.73 7.60
CA ALA A 85 6.73 3.83 6.67
C ALA A 85 5.74 2.81 6.07
N LEU A 86 4.86 2.24 6.90
CA LEU A 86 3.81 1.34 6.42
C LEU A 86 2.70 2.07 5.66
N ALA A 87 2.36 3.30 6.04
CA ALA A 87 1.40 4.13 5.32
C ALA A 87 1.85 4.36 3.87
N ARG A 88 3.15 4.59 3.64
CA ARG A 88 3.72 4.67 2.29
C ARG A 88 3.48 3.39 1.50
N VAL A 89 3.78 2.24 2.10
CA VAL A 89 3.60 0.92 1.47
C VAL A 89 2.12 0.68 1.13
N VAL A 90 1.21 1.09 2.02
CA VAL A 90 -0.25 1.01 1.77
C VAL A 90 -0.64 1.88 0.58
N VAL A 91 -0.18 3.13 0.51
CA VAL A 91 -0.48 4.05 -0.62
C VAL A 91 0.04 3.48 -1.94
N GLU A 92 1.29 3.02 -1.97
CA GLU A 92 1.90 2.45 -3.18
C GLU A 92 1.16 1.18 -3.64
N GLY A 93 0.91 0.25 -2.73
CA GLY A 93 0.18 -0.98 -3.01
C GLY A 93 -1.23 -0.70 -3.51
N SER A 94 -1.93 0.25 -2.88
CA SER A 94 -3.27 0.67 -3.26
C SER A 94 -3.31 1.23 -4.69
N ILE A 95 -2.36 2.09 -5.07
CA ILE A 95 -2.30 2.66 -6.43
C ILE A 95 -2.00 1.60 -7.48
N ASN A 96 -1.11 0.66 -7.19
CA ASN A 96 -0.83 -0.45 -8.10
C ASN A 96 -2.10 -1.28 -8.35
N ILE A 97 -2.87 -1.60 -7.29
CA ILE A 97 -4.08 -2.40 -7.42
C ILE A 97 -5.21 -1.61 -8.08
N MET A 98 -5.42 -0.34 -7.71
CA MET A 98 -6.39 0.53 -8.40
C MET A 98 -6.12 0.60 -9.90
N TYR A 99 -4.85 0.73 -10.31
CA TYR A 99 -4.47 0.70 -11.73
C TYR A 99 -4.84 -0.64 -12.38
N LEU A 100 -4.48 -1.77 -11.76
CA LEU A 100 -4.80 -3.11 -12.27
C LEU A 100 -6.31 -3.40 -12.34
N ALA A 101 -7.09 -2.82 -11.43
CA ALA A 101 -8.53 -2.98 -11.37
C ALA A 101 -9.27 -2.09 -12.39
N GLU A 102 -8.92 -0.80 -12.47
CA GLU A 102 -9.68 0.17 -13.27
C GLU A 102 -9.22 0.27 -14.73
N ILE A 103 -7.91 0.21 -14.95
CA ILE A 103 -7.30 0.47 -16.27
C ILE A 103 -6.75 -0.84 -16.87
N GLY A 104 -6.16 -1.67 -16.02
CA GLY A 104 -5.49 -2.89 -16.44
C GLY A 104 -6.43 -4.01 -16.86
N ASN A 105 -5.82 -5.02 -17.46
CA ASN A 105 -6.44 -6.32 -17.77
C ASN A 105 -5.48 -7.44 -17.32
N SER A 106 -5.81 -8.70 -17.63
CA SER A 106 -4.96 -9.83 -17.26
C SER A 106 -3.57 -9.79 -17.91
N GLY A 107 -3.43 -9.17 -19.08
CA GLY A 107 -2.11 -8.91 -19.68
C GLY A 107 -1.32 -7.86 -18.93
N THR A 108 -1.96 -6.78 -18.47
CA THR A 108 -1.32 -5.81 -17.57
C THR A 108 -0.81 -6.47 -16.30
N LEU A 109 -1.58 -7.41 -15.75
CA LEU A 109 -1.19 -8.17 -14.57
C LEU A 109 -0.01 -9.11 -14.85
N ILE A 110 0.01 -9.78 -16.00
CA ILE A 110 1.18 -10.56 -16.45
C ILE A 110 2.41 -9.66 -16.59
N LYS A 111 2.30 -8.48 -17.21
CA LYS A 111 3.40 -7.51 -17.32
C LYS A 111 3.87 -6.99 -15.95
N PHE A 112 2.97 -6.85 -14.99
CA PHE A 112 3.33 -6.56 -13.60
C PHE A 112 4.23 -7.66 -13.00
N PHE A 113 3.86 -8.94 -13.17
CA PHE A 113 4.69 -10.07 -12.73
C PHE A 113 6.04 -10.13 -13.47
N GLN A 114 6.03 -9.97 -14.81
CA GLN A 114 7.26 -9.91 -15.60
C GLN A 114 8.16 -8.75 -15.18
N SER A 115 7.60 -7.59 -14.85
CA SER A 115 8.38 -6.46 -14.32
C SER A 115 9.07 -6.81 -13.00
N TRP A 116 8.43 -7.60 -12.13
CA TRP A 116 9.03 -8.07 -10.89
C TRP A 116 10.16 -9.08 -11.14
N LEU A 117 9.96 -10.04 -12.05
CA LEU A 117 10.98 -11.02 -12.44
C LEU A 117 12.21 -10.35 -13.08
N ASN A 118 11.98 -9.40 -13.98
CA ASN A 118 13.03 -8.64 -14.64
C ASN A 118 13.88 -7.85 -13.65
N GLU A 119 13.27 -7.21 -12.65
CA GLU A 119 14.01 -6.50 -11.60
C GLU A 119 14.88 -7.45 -10.76
N HIS A 120 14.35 -8.64 -10.41
CA HIS A 120 15.12 -9.64 -9.66
C HIS A 120 16.31 -10.15 -10.46
N ASN A 121 16.11 -10.51 -11.73
CA ASN A 121 17.19 -10.94 -12.61
C ASN A 121 18.26 -9.86 -12.78
N ARG A 122 17.84 -8.59 -12.95
CA ARG A 122 18.77 -7.46 -13.01
C ARG A 122 19.60 -7.33 -11.73
N LYS A 123 18.98 -7.44 -10.56
CA LYS A 123 19.69 -7.35 -9.26
C LYS A 123 20.65 -8.51 -9.03
N LEU A 124 20.29 -9.72 -9.44
CA LEU A 124 21.19 -10.88 -9.40
C LEU A 124 22.37 -10.72 -10.36
N ASN A 125 22.15 -10.15 -11.55
CA ASN A 125 23.22 -9.80 -12.49
C ASN A 125 24.16 -8.76 -11.88
N GLU A 126 23.62 -7.66 -11.34
CA GLU A 126 24.40 -6.61 -10.68
C GLU A 126 25.22 -7.15 -9.51
N TRP A 127 24.62 -8.02 -8.69
CA TRP A 127 25.32 -8.62 -7.56
C TRP A 127 26.45 -9.53 -8.02
N LYS A 128 26.18 -10.39 -9.01
CA LYS A 128 27.21 -11.29 -9.58
C LYS A 128 28.39 -10.53 -10.14
N GLN A 129 28.16 -9.40 -10.81
CA GLN A 129 29.26 -8.57 -11.35
C GLN A 129 30.10 -7.92 -10.24
N LYS A 130 29.49 -7.52 -9.12
CA LYS A 130 30.19 -6.85 -8.01
C LYS A 130 31.09 -7.76 -7.18
N ILE A 131 30.88 -9.08 -7.23
CA ILE A 131 31.57 -10.05 -6.36
C ILE A 131 32.64 -10.86 -7.08
N LEU A 132 32.85 -10.67 -8.40
CA LEU A 132 33.72 -11.52 -9.23
C LEU A 132 35.15 -11.66 -8.68
N ASP A 133 35.71 -10.58 -8.12
CA ASP A 133 37.09 -10.56 -7.62
C ASP A 133 37.19 -10.70 -6.08
N GLY A 134 36.07 -11.03 -5.42
CA GLY A 134 36.00 -11.14 -3.96
C GLY A 134 36.49 -12.48 -3.43
N ALA A 135 37.02 -12.49 -2.19
CA ALA A 135 37.46 -13.74 -1.52
C ALA A 135 36.34 -14.78 -1.36
N ASP A 136 35.08 -14.35 -1.31
CA ASP A 136 33.88 -15.20 -1.22
C ASP A 136 33.14 -15.38 -2.56
N ALA A 137 33.77 -15.02 -3.69
CA ALA A 137 33.12 -14.98 -5.00
C ALA A 137 32.43 -16.30 -5.38
N GLU A 138 33.10 -17.43 -5.15
CA GLU A 138 32.57 -18.76 -5.48
C GLU A 138 31.32 -19.09 -4.67
N LYS A 139 31.40 -18.96 -3.34
CA LYS A 139 30.29 -19.22 -2.42
C LYS A 139 29.07 -18.34 -2.74
N ILE A 140 29.29 -17.04 -2.91
CA ILE A 140 28.20 -16.10 -3.22
C ILE A 140 27.64 -16.38 -4.62
N SER A 141 28.48 -16.77 -5.59
CA SER A 141 28.02 -17.18 -6.92
C SER A 141 27.07 -18.38 -6.84
N THR A 142 27.37 -19.39 -6.03
CA THR A 142 26.45 -20.52 -5.81
C THR A 142 25.09 -20.05 -5.28
N MET A 143 25.08 -19.14 -4.29
CA MET A 143 23.82 -18.58 -3.74
C MET A 143 23.01 -17.83 -4.80
N ILE A 144 23.69 -17.07 -5.67
CA ILE A 144 23.06 -16.34 -6.77
C ILE A 144 22.42 -17.32 -7.77
N GLU A 145 23.14 -18.38 -8.16
CA GLU A 145 22.62 -19.37 -9.11
C GLU A 145 21.45 -20.17 -8.54
N GLU A 146 21.46 -20.53 -7.25
CA GLU A 146 20.30 -21.16 -6.61
C GLU A 146 19.08 -20.23 -6.61
N ARG A 147 19.28 -18.93 -6.35
CA ARG A 147 18.18 -17.96 -6.46
C ARG A 147 17.69 -17.81 -7.91
N ARG A 148 18.57 -17.88 -8.91
CA ARG A 148 18.17 -17.85 -10.32
C ARG A 148 17.29 -19.03 -10.71
N LYS A 149 17.60 -20.24 -10.24
CA LYS A 149 16.75 -21.42 -10.48
C LYS A 149 15.31 -21.18 -10.02
N VAL A 150 15.14 -20.56 -8.85
CA VAL A 150 13.80 -20.17 -8.36
C VAL A 150 13.15 -19.13 -9.27
N ILE A 151 13.88 -18.12 -9.72
CA ILE A 151 13.34 -17.11 -10.64
C ILE A 151 12.93 -17.75 -11.98
N THR A 152 13.69 -18.71 -12.51
CA THR A 152 13.33 -19.45 -13.74
C THR A 152 12.01 -20.20 -13.58
N ILE A 153 11.80 -20.90 -12.46
CA ILE A 153 10.53 -21.60 -12.20
C ILE A 153 9.35 -20.61 -12.16
N LEU A 154 9.55 -19.42 -11.56
CA LEU A 154 8.52 -18.40 -11.50
C LEU A 154 8.25 -17.76 -12.88
N ASP A 155 9.28 -17.64 -13.72
CA ASP A 155 9.14 -17.15 -15.11
C ASP A 155 8.36 -18.15 -15.97
N GLU A 156 8.68 -19.44 -15.87
CA GLU A 156 7.94 -20.54 -16.51
C GLU A 156 6.45 -20.49 -16.11
N PHE A 157 6.16 -20.34 -14.82
CA PHE A 157 4.78 -20.20 -14.33
C PHE A 157 4.04 -18.99 -14.94
N VAL A 158 4.69 -17.84 -15.07
CA VAL A 158 4.08 -16.65 -15.68
C VAL A 158 3.80 -16.89 -17.18
N ASN A 159 4.71 -17.55 -17.90
CA ASN A 159 4.53 -17.92 -19.31
C ASN A 159 3.40 -18.95 -19.50
N GLU A 160 3.24 -19.88 -18.55
CA GLU A 160 2.10 -20.81 -18.53
C GLU A 160 0.78 -20.08 -18.35
N ILE A 161 0.71 -19.09 -17.45
CA ILE A 161 -0.50 -18.27 -17.27
C ILE A 161 -0.88 -17.54 -18.55
N GLU A 162 0.09 -16.95 -19.25
CA GLU A 162 -0.14 -16.27 -20.53
C GLU A 162 -0.83 -17.18 -21.53
N THR A 163 -0.33 -18.42 -21.66
CA THR A 163 -0.89 -19.45 -22.54
C THR A 163 -2.29 -19.86 -22.08
N GLN A 164 -2.46 -20.19 -20.80
CA GLN A 164 -3.73 -20.66 -20.23
C GLN A 164 -4.85 -19.60 -20.26
N CYS A 165 -4.48 -18.32 -20.17
CA CYS A 165 -5.40 -17.20 -20.22
C CYS A 165 -5.60 -16.65 -21.65
N SER A 166 -4.87 -17.19 -22.63
CA SER A 166 -4.87 -16.75 -24.03
C SER A 166 -4.66 -15.23 -24.17
N VAL A 167 -3.67 -14.71 -23.45
CA VAL A 167 -3.38 -13.28 -23.40
C VAL A 167 -2.23 -12.95 -24.35
N ASP A 168 -2.42 -11.96 -25.23
CA ASP A 168 -1.35 -11.41 -26.04
C ASP A 168 -0.66 -10.26 -25.29
N ILE A 169 0.50 -10.53 -24.67
CA ILE A 169 1.28 -9.52 -23.95
C ILE A 169 1.97 -8.52 -24.89
N SER A 170 2.02 -8.79 -26.20
CA SER A 170 2.57 -7.86 -27.17
C SER A 170 1.61 -6.68 -27.46
N ASN A 171 0.32 -6.84 -27.12
CA ASN A 171 -0.68 -5.79 -27.24
C ASN A 171 -0.31 -4.58 -26.35
N PRO A 172 -0.22 -3.35 -26.91
CA PRO A 172 0.02 -2.12 -26.14
C PRO A 172 -0.98 -1.88 -25.00
N GLU A 173 -2.22 -2.34 -25.10
CA GLU A 173 -3.25 -2.21 -24.04
C GLU A 173 -2.92 -2.99 -22.77
N THR A 174 -1.94 -3.88 -22.83
CA THR A 174 -1.46 -4.63 -21.66
C THR A 174 -0.32 -3.91 -20.94
N ASP A 175 0.07 -2.69 -21.34
CA ASP A 175 1.25 -2.02 -20.78
C ASP A 175 1.17 -1.80 -19.26
N TRP A 176 2.31 -2.02 -18.59
CA TRP A 176 2.50 -1.76 -17.16
C TRP A 176 3.47 -0.59 -16.99
N PRO A 177 2.99 0.61 -16.62
CA PRO A 177 3.85 1.77 -16.44
C PRO A 177 4.89 1.50 -15.36
N LYS A 178 6.18 1.58 -15.70
CA LYS A 178 7.28 1.33 -14.74
C LYS A 178 7.30 2.36 -13.60
N SER A 179 6.98 3.62 -13.90
CA SER A 179 6.95 4.70 -12.92
C SER A 179 5.66 4.69 -12.12
N LEU A 180 5.77 4.73 -10.80
CA LEU A 180 4.62 4.90 -9.92
C LEU A 180 3.88 6.22 -10.20
N TYR A 181 4.60 7.32 -10.46
CA TYR A 181 3.99 8.60 -10.82
C TYR A 181 3.06 8.48 -12.03
N LYS A 182 3.47 7.71 -13.05
CA LYS A 182 2.63 7.51 -14.25
C LYS A 182 1.33 6.78 -13.93
N ARG A 183 1.33 5.90 -12.92
CA ARG A 183 0.11 5.21 -12.45
C ARG A 183 -0.82 6.18 -11.71
N PHE A 184 -0.28 7.08 -10.87
CA PHE A 184 -1.07 8.16 -10.27
C PHE A 184 -1.67 9.09 -11.34
N GLU A 185 -0.87 9.51 -12.31
CA GLU A 185 -1.31 10.37 -13.42
C GLU A 185 -2.42 9.72 -14.25
N THR A 186 -2.27 8.44 -14.60
CA THR A 186 -3.29 7.72 -15.37
C THR A 186 -4.61 7.57 -14.59
N LEU A 187 -4.55 7.51 -13.27
CA LEU A 187 -5.72 7.46 -12.39
C LEU A 187 -6.32 8.86 -12.08
N GLY A 188 -5.72 9.94 -12.60
CA GLY A 188 -6.13 11.32 -12.27
C GLY A 188 -5.88 11.70 -10.80
N ARG A 189 -4.81 11.15 -10.22
CA ARG A 189 -4.43 11.30 -8.80
C ARG A 189 -3.05 11.96 -8.63
N GLU A 190 -2.65 12.85 -9.52
CA GLU A 190 -1.35 13.52 -9.49
C GLU A 190 -1.12 14.29 -8.18
N THR A 191 -2.14 15.00 -7.70
CA THR A 191 -2.06 15.72 -6.42
C THR A 191 -1.76 14.78 -5.26
N ASP A 192 -2.40 13.61 -5.23
CA ASP A 192 -2.19 12.59 -4.21
C ASP A 192 -0.75 12.02 -4.21
N TYR A 193 -0.09 11.99 -5.38
CA TYR A 193 1.31 11.61 -5.46
C TYR A 193 2.20 12.57 -4.66
N TYR A 194 2.00 13.87 -4.82
CA TYR A 194 2.80 14.89 -4.13
C TYR A 194 2.44 15.01 -2.65
N GLU A 195 1.15 15.05 -2.34
CA GLU A 195 0.66 15.31 -0.98
C GLU A 195 0.79 14.11 -0.05
N SER A 196 0.64 12.89 -0.58
CA SER A 196 0.64 11.66 0.24
C SER A 196 1.90 10.84 0.01
N TYR A 197 2.14 10.35 -1.20
CA TYR A 197 3.21 9.37 -1.45
C TYR A 197 4.60 9.99 -1.33
N HIS A 198 4.88 11.09 -2.02
CA HIS A 198 6.18 11.74 -2.03
C HIS A 198 6.57 12.22 -0.63
N ARG A 199 5.62 12.80 0.10
CA ARG A 199 5.83 13.26 1.47
C ARG A 199 6.14 12.11 2.42
N LEU A 200 5.37 11.01 2.36
CA LEU A 200 5.65 9.80 3.15
C LEU A 200 6.98 9.13 2.77
N SER A 201 7.41 9.26 1.51
CA SER A 201 8.72 8.77 1.07
C SER A 201 9.86 9.44 1.83
N GLY A 202 9.78 10.75 2.10
CA GLY A 202 10.75 11.45 2.93
C GLY A 202 10.69 11.01 4.40
N ALA A 203 9.48 10.78 4.92
CA ALA A 203 9.21 10.38 6.30
C ALA A 203 9.69 8.96 6.65
N SER A 204 9.74 8.05 5.68
CA SER A 204 10.05 6.62 5.88
C SER A 204 11.54 6.29 6.13
N HIS A 205 12.43 7.29 6.04
CA HIS A 205 13.87 7.11 6.15
C HIS A 205 14.43 7.77 7.42
N ILE A 206 15.72 7.58 7.71
CA ILE A 206 16.40 8.26 8.85
C ILE A 206 16.31 9.79 8.79
N THR A 207 15.99 10.33 7.60
CA THR A 207 15.76 11.74 7.32
C THR A 207 14.30 12.14 7.46
N GLY A 208 13.47 11.35 8.14
CA GLY A 208 12.08 11.70 8.37
C GLY A 208 11.98 13.08 9.00
N GLU A 209 11.05 13.90 8.47
CA GLU A 209 10.94 15.32 8.79
C GLU A 209 10.92 15.56 10.31
N ASP A 210 10.15 14.76 11.05
CA ASP A 210 10.07 14.83 12.51
C ASP A 210 11.38 14.50 13.24
N THR A 211 12.19 13.60 12.70
CA THR A 211 13.50 13.25 13.27
C THR A 211 14.47 14.42 13.14
N LEU A 212 14.48 15.07 11.97
CA LEU A 212 15.31 16.25 11.73
C LEU A 212 14.78 17.47 12.50
N MET A 213 13.46 17.65 12.54
CA MET A 213 12.83 18.70 13.34
C MET A 213 13.18 18.56 14.81
N TRP A 214 13.13 17.35 15.39
CA TRP A 214 13.53 17.15 16.77
C TRP A 214 14.94 17.67 17.08
N LEU A 215 15.91 17.41 16.18
CA LEU A 215 17.27 17.95 16.30
C LEU A 215 17.28 19.48 16.25
N MET A 216 16.54 20.08 15.31
CA MET A 216 16.42 21.53 15.17
C MET A 216 15.76 22.18 16.40
N PHE A 217 14.83 21.49 17.05
CA PHE A 217 14.15 21.96 18.26
C PHE A 217 14.95 21.76 19.55
N MET A 218 16.13 21.14 19.54
CA MET A 218 16.92 20.91 20.77
C MET A 218 17.24 22.19 21.54
N HIS A 219 17.46 23.31 20.84
CA HIS A 219 17.73 24.61 21.43
C HIS A 219 16.50 25.52 21.55
N ALA A 220 15.32 25.04 21.15
CA ALA A 220 14.08 25.79 21.27
C ALA A 220 13.56 25.83 22.72
N SER A 221 12.65 26.76 22.99
CA SER A 221 11.95 26.85 24.28
C SER A 221 11.16 25.55 24.55
N PRO A 222 10.92 25.20 25.82
CA PRO A 222 10.10 24.03 26.18
C PRO A 222 8.73 24.01 25.52
N GLU A 223 8.09 25.18 25.37
CA GLU A 223 6.80 25.32 24.69
C GLU A 223 6.87 24.91 23.22
N HIS A 224 7.89 25.38 22.48
CA HIS A 224 8.08 25.01 21.08
C HIS A 224 8.37 23.52 20.90
N LYS A 225 9.15 22.91 21.80
CA LYS A 225 9.41 21.46 21.79
C LYS A 225 8.13 20.65 21.96
N ILE A 226 7.28 21.03 22.93
CA ILE A 226 6.00 20.37 23.17
C ILE A 226 5.07 20.53 21.98
N LYS A 227 5.01 21.73 21.38
CA LYS A 227 4.19 21.99 20.20
C LYS A 227 4.62 21.12 19.02
N ALA A 228 5.92 21.07 18.72
CA ALA A 228 6.47 20.25 17.64
C ALA A 228 6.16 18.75 17.83
N GLY A 229 6.33 18.23 19.05
CA GLY A 229 6.01 16.82 19.35
C GLY A 229 4.52 16.50 19.18
N LYS A 230 3.62 17.41 19.56
CA LYS A 230 2.17 17.24 19.34
C LYS A 230 1.80 17.26 17.86
N GLU A 231 2.43 18.14 17.09
CA GLU A 231 2.21 18.27 15.65
C GLU A 231 2.65 17.01 14.90
N ALA A 232 3.86 16.52 15.18
CA ALA A 232 4.39 15.27 14.64
C ALA A 232 3.45 14.08 14.89
N TRP A 233 2.98 13.92 16.14
CA TRP A 233 2.04 12.85 16.49
C TRP A 233 0.71 12.95 15.71
N ALA A 234 0.14 14.15 15.67
CA ALA A 234 -1.10 14.42 14.96
C ALA A 234 -0.94 14.18 13.45
N TYR A 235 0.21 14.52 12.90
CA TYR A 235 0.57 14.28 11.50
C TYR A 235 0.63 12.79 11.18
N SER A 236 1.32 11.97 11.97
CA SER A 236 1.35 10.51 11.73
C SER A 236 -0.06 9.90 11.78
N ILE A 237 -0.91 10.31 12.73
CA ILE A 237 -2.31 9.86 12.77
C ILE A 237 -3.06 10.30 11.50
N MET A 238 -2.89 11.54 11.06
CA MET A 238 -3.51 12.04 9.83
C MET A 238 -3.08 11.21 8.62
N MET A 239 -1.79 10.92 8.47
CA MET A 239 -1.26 10.17 7.35
C MET A 239 -1.73 8.71 7.34
N THR A 240 -1.84 8.05 8.50
CA THR A 240 -2.40 6.68 8.56
C THR A 240 -3.88 6.66 8.13
N ARG A 241 -4.65 7.71 8.42
CA ARG A 241 -6.04 7.86 7.95
C ARG A 241 -6.09 8.12 6.45
N ILE A 242 -5.18 8.96 5.92
CA ILE A 242 -5.07 9.19 4.47
C ILE A 242 -4.74 7.88 3.75
N ALA A 243 -3.70 7.17 4.18
CA ALA A 243 -3.35 5.87 3.59
C ALA A 243 -4.51 4.85 3.70
N SER A 244 -5.27 4.87 4.79
CA SER A 244 -6.48 4.06 4.94
C SER A 244 -7.55 4.39 3.87
N MET A 245 -7.68 5.66 3.45
CA MET A 245 -8.58 6.02 2.35
C MET A 245 -8.15 5.39 1.03
N PHE A 246 -6.84 5.31 0.74
CA PHE A 246 -6.34 4.64 -0.47
C PHE A 246 -6.70 3.15 -0.48
N PHE A 247 -6.67 2.48 0.67
CA PHE A 247 -7.10 1.10 0.77
C PHE A 247 -8.62 0.97 0.54
N VAL A 248 -9.44 1.87 1.11
CA VAL A 248 -10.89 1.88 0.83
C VAL A 248 -11.17 2.16 -0.65
N ASP A 249 -10.42 3.06 -1.28
CA ASP A 249 -10.51 3.31 -2.73
C ASP A 249 -10.15 2.07 -3.52
N THR A 250 -9.12 1.33 -3.10
CA THR A 250 -8.74 0.05 -3.72
C THR A 250 -9.88 -0.94 -3.67
N ALA A 251 -10.53 -1.08 -2.51
CA ALA A 251 -11.70 -1.95 -2.37
C ALA A 251 -12.82 -1.54 -3.33
N PHE A 252 -13.08 -0.23 -3.43
CA PHE A 252 -14.06 0.35 -4.35
C PHE A 252 -13.71 0.05 -5.83
N SER A 253 -12.48 0.30 -6.25
CA SER A 253 -12.00 0.05 -7.61
C SER A 253 -12.16 -1.41 -8.01
N CYS A 254 -11.78 -2.34 -7.14
CA CYS A 254 -11.90 -3.77 -7.39
C CYS A 254 -13.36 -4.22 -7.55
N VAL A 255 -14.26 -3.87 -6.62
CA VAL A 255 -15.66 -4.31 -6.72
C VAL A 255 -16.38 -3.65 -7.90
N LYS A 256 -16.05 -2.40 -8.23
CA LYS A 256 -16.58 -1.69 -9.40
C LYS A 256 -16.12 -2.33 -10.71
N ALA A 257 -14.85 -2.76 -10.80
CA ALA A 257 -14.32 -3.44 -11.99
C ALA A 257 -15.09 -4.73 -12.33
N TYR A 258 -15.74 -5.34 -11.34
CA TYR A 258 -16.61 -6.51 -11.50
C TYR A 258 -18.11 -6.18 -11.34
N GLY A 259 -18.50 -4.94 -11.66
CA GLY A 259 -19.90 -4.59 -11.86
C GLY A 259 -20.74 -4.38 -10.60
N ARG A 260 -20.14 -4.21 -9.41
CA ARG A 260 -20.93 -3.90 -8.20
C ARG A 260 -21.61 -2.52 -8.36
N GLU A 261 -22.93 -2.51 -8.47
CA GLU A 261 -23.69 -1.28 -8.75
C GLU A 261 -23.81 -0.35 -7.53
N ASN A 262 -24.08 -0.90 -6.34
CA ASN A 262 -24.27 -0.10 -5.12
C ASN A 262 -23.06 -0.19 -4.19
N ASN A 263 -22.37 0.95 -4.05
CA ASN A 263 -21.15 1.08 -3.24
C ASN A 263 -21.29 2.11 -2.10
N LYS A 264 -22.53 2.42 -1.66
CA LYS A 264 -22.79 3.39 -0.58
C LYS A 264 -22.04 3.07 0.71
N ASP A 265 -21.81 1.80 1.00
CA ASP A 265 -21.08 1.34 2.17
C ASP A 265 -19.59 1.69 2.14
N LEU A 266 -18.93 1.53 0.99
CA LEU A 266 -17.53 1.93 0.77
C LEU A 266 -17.39 3.46 0.73
N TYR A 267 -18.34 4.16 0.12
CA TYR A 267 -18.40 5.62 0.18
C TYR A 267 -18.52 6.13 1.61
N GLN A 268 -19.33 5.46 2.44
CA GLN A 268 -19.47 5.81 3.85
C GLN A 268 -18.16 5.59 4.63
N CYS A 269 -17.45 4.48 4.40
CA CYS A 269 -16.12 4.26 4.99
C CYS A 269 -15.14 5.39 4.62
N LYS A 270 -15.11 5.79 3.34
CA LYS A 270 -14.25 6.88 2.87
C LYS A 270 -14.64 8.21 3.52
N LEU A 271 -15.93 8.51 3.60
CA LEU A 271 -16.43 9.76 4.21
C LEU A 271 -16.05 9.85 5.70
N GLU A 272 -16.18 8.76 6.44
CA GLU A 272 -15.78 8.71 7.86
C GLU A 272 -14.30 9.00 8.05
N LEU A 273 -13.44 8.41 7.21
CA LEU A 273 -12.01 8.71 7.17
C LEU A 273 -11.73 10.17 6.81
N GLN A 274 -12.39 10.72 5.79
CA GLN A 274 -12.23 12.12 5.39
C GLN A 274 -12.60 13.09 6.53
N LEU A 275 -13.71 12.83 7.21
CA LEU A 275 -14.12 13.62 8.38
C LEU A 275 -13.11 13.50 9.52
N ALA A 276 -12.55 12.31 9.73
CA ALA A 276 -11.50 12.09 10.74
C ALA A 276 -10.19 12.80 10.38
N VAL A 277 -9.80 12.86 9.10
CA VAL A 277 -8.64 13.64 8.61
C VAL A 277 -8.86 15.13 8.88
N ARG A 278 -10.02 15.68 8.50
CA ARG A 278 -10.34 17.10 8.73
C ARG A 278 -10.27 17.49 10.20
N LYS A 279 -10.74 16.64 11.11
CA LYS A 279 -10.71 16.90 12.56
C LYS A 279 -9.31 17.04 13.15
N ILE A 280 -8.30 16.39 12.56
CA ILE A 280 -6.93 16.39 13.07
C ILE A 280 -5.98 17.30 12.28
N SER A 281 -6.37 17.73 11.08
CA SER A 281 -5.47 18.41 10.14
C SER A 281 -4.83 19.68 10.71
N ARG A 282 -5.59 20.50 11.46
CA ARG A 282 -5.06 21.69 12.15
C ARG A 282 -4.02 21.35 13.21
N GLN A 283 -4.19 20.24 13.92
CA GLN A 283 -3.21 19.77 14.91
C GLN A 283 -1.95 19.22 14.24
N ALA A 284 -2.11 18.66 13.03
CA ALA A 284 -1.04 18.12 12.20
C ALA A 284 -0.26 19.18 11.39
N GLY A 285 -0.46 20.48 11.65
CA GLY A 285 0.21 21.55 10.90
C GLY A 285 -0.25 21.68 9.43
N VAL A 286 -1.33 20.99 9.04
CA VAL A 286 -1.91 21.03 7.69
C VAL A 286 -3.34 21.57 7.78
N PRO A 287 -3.51 22.90 7.99
CA PRO A 287 -4.83 23.50 7.97
C PRO A 287 -5.40 23.29 6.58
N LEU A 288 -6.44 22.44 6.48
CA LEU A 288 -7.24 22.37 5.27
C LEU A 288 -7.99 23.70 5.20
N SER A 289 -8.08 24.30 4.01
CA SER A 289 -8.93 25.47 3.85
C SER A 289 -10.31 25.12 4.40
N GLU A 290 -10.83 25.96 5.30
CA GLU A 290 -12.28 26.07 5.46
C GLU A 290 -12.76 26.56 4.10
N SER A 291 -13.04 25.64 3.17
CA SER A 291 -13.63 26.04 1.91
C SER A 291 -15.03 26.61 2.23
N PRO A 292 -15.41 27.72 1.55
CA PRO A 292 -16.51 28.61 1.93
C PRO A 292 -17.87 27.94 2.11
#